data_AF-A0AAW1IFS6-F1
#
_entry.id   AF-A0AAW1IFS6-F1
#
_cell.length_a   1.000
_cell.length_b   1.000
_cell.length_c   1.000
_cell.angle_alpha   90.00
_cell.angle_beta   90.00
_cell.angle_gamma   90.00
#
_symmetry.space_group_name_H-M   'P 1'
#
loop_
_entity.id
_entity.type
_entity.pdbx_description
1 polymer ?
#
loop_
_entity_poly.entity_id
_entity_poly.type
_entity_poly.pdbx_seq_one_letter_code
_entity_poly.pdbx_strand_id
1 'polypeptide(L)'
;MWHEDGLSIEKIANFPGRSAPIKEGTVLSYLLEAVQEGFEIDWPRLCDEIELTSEMLASITNAVKKVGSTEKMKPIKDELPENISYSHLRTALTLISCGISSLTKPVHSENTNEVLEPELEPESSVIAPTKRSCDYDQTLAENGMNEAIDLSLCNPDTFSSKRSKVDRQEIDLTGLPLEATQTSVLELIKNSNNGVL
;
A
#
# COMPACT_ATOMS: atom_id res chain seq x y z
N MET A 1 12.00 12.08 3.79
CA MET A 1 11.67 11.52 5.13
C MET A 1 11.62 10.00 5.18
N TRP A 2 10.53 9.34 4.78
CA TRP A 2 10.50 7.86 4.86
C TRP A 2 11.43 7.24 3.83
N HIS A 3 11.22 7.55 2.55
CA HIS A 3 11.99 7.01 1.44
C HIS A 3 13.41 7.60 1.40
N GLU A 4 13.54 8.93 1.30
CA GLU A 4 14.82 9.63 1.12
C GLU A 4 15.76 9.55 2.33
N ASP A 5 15.24 9.73 3.55
CA ASP A 5 16.05 9.83 4.78
C ASP A 5 16.10 8.50 5.55
N GLY A 6 15.43 7.45 5.05
CA GLY A 6 15.41 6.15 5.72
C GLY A 6 14.73 6.13 7.10
N LEU A 7 13.89 7.13 7.42
CA LEU A 7 13.23 7.20 8.73
C LEU A 7 12.08 6.19 8.86
N SER A 8 11.92 5.59 10.04
CA SER A 8 10.78 4.73 10.35
C SER A 8 9.48 5.54 10.47
N ILE A 9 8.35 4.88 10.26
CA ILE A 9 6.98 5.37 10.49
C ILE A 9 6.85 5.96 11.89
N GLU A 10 7.35 5.26 12.93
CA GLU A 10 7.37 5.74 14.32
C GLU A 10 8.18 7.04 14.47
N LYS A 11 9.38 7.11 13.88
CA LYS A 11 10.24 8.31 13.93
C LYS A 11 9.60 9.49 13.23
N ILE A 12 8.92 9.23 12.11
CA ILE A 12 8.17 10.25 11.38
C ILE A 12 6.98 10.70 12.23
N ALA A 13 6.24 9.77 12.83
CA ALA A 13 5.10 10.08 13.69
C ALA A 13 5.50 11.03 14.84
N ASN A 14 6.68 10.83 15.41
CA ASN A 14 7.22 11.60 16.54
C ASN A 14 8.26 12.66 16.15
N PHE A 15 8.28 13.11 14.89
CA PHE A 15 9.33 14.01 14.41
C PHE A 15 9.38 15.35 15.20
N PRO A 16 10.53 15.75 15.76
CA PRO A 16 10.63 16.88 16.69
C PRO A 16 10.41 18.25 16.03
N GLY A 17 10.49 18.32 14.70
CA GLY A 17 10.19 19.54 13.96
C GLY A 17 8.70 19.86 13.80
N ARG A 18 7.79 18.98 14.25
CA ARG A 18 6.34 19.26 14.27
C ARG A 18 5.90 19.88 15.58
N SER A 19 4.82 20.67 15.52
CA SER A 19 4.19 21.23 16.73
C SER A 19 3.61 20.16 17.66
N ALA A 20 3.26 18.98 17.14
CA ALA A 20 2.80 17.83 17.92
C ALA A 20 3.07 16.50 17.17
N PRO A 21 3.20 15.37 17.88
CA PRO A 21 3.22 14.04 17.27
C PRO A 21 1.92 13.72 16.51
N ILE A 22 2.04 12.87 15.50
CA ILE A 22 0.90 12.30 14.76
C ILE A 22 0.83 10.79 14.98
N LYS A 23 -0.27 10.16 14.60
CA LYS A 23 -0.41 8.70 14.70
C LYS A 23 0.39 8.01 13.59
N GLU A 24 0.98 6.85 13.88
CA GLU A 24 1.64 6.03 12.87
C GLU A 24 0.72 5.64 11.71
N GLY A 25 -0.56 5.31 12.03
CA GLY A 25 -1.56 5.04 10.99
C GLY A 25 -1.81 6.22 10.04
N THR A 26 -1.59 7.46 10.50
CA THR A 26 -1.64 8.65 9.64
C THR A 26 -0.42 8.72 8.73
N VAL A 27 0.77 8.44 9.25
CA VAL A 27 2.00 8.35 8.42
C VAL A 27 1.85 7.27 7.34
N LEU A 28 1.40 6.07 7.73
CA LEU A 28 1.13 4.99 6.78
C LEU A 28 0.12 5.40 5.71
N SER A 29 -0.96 6.11 6.09
CA SER A 29 -1.95 6.60 5.13
C SER A 29 -1.32 7.53 4.09
N TYR A 30 -0.48 8.48 4.52
CA TYR A 30 0.22 9.38 3.59
C TYR A 30 1.18 8.64 2.66
N LEU A 31 1.86 7.59 3.14
CA LEU A 31 2.73 6.78 2.29
C LEU A 31 1.91 6.06 1.20
N LEU A 32 0.78 5.45 1.56
CA LEU A 32 -0.09 4.77 0.60
C LEU A 32 -0.75 5.74 -0.39
N GLU A 33 -1.11 6.95 0.05
CA GLU A 33 -1.64 8.01 -0.82
C GLU A 33 -0.58 8.47 -1.83
N ALA A 34 0.67 8.66 -1.40
CA ALA A 34 1.77 8.99 -2.32
C ALA A 34 1.95 7.91 -3.40
N VAL A 35 1.89 6.63 -3.03
CA VAL A 35 1.94 5.53 -4.01
C VAL A 35 0.82 5.63 -5.04
N GLN A 36 -0.40 5.94 -4.59
CA GLN A 36 -1.57 6.09 -5.48
C GLN A 36 -1.43 7.31 -6.41
N GLU A 37 -0.70 8.34 -5.99
CA GLU A 37 -0.32 9.49 -6.82
C GLU A 37 0.84 9.20 -7.79
N GLY A 38 1.41 7.98 -7.74
CA GLY A 38 2.47 7.53 -8.64
C GLY A 38 3.89 7.72 -8.10
N PHE A 39 4.04 8.02 -6.81
CA PHE A 39 5.36 8.03 -6.19
C PHE A 39 5.87 6.60 -5.96
N GLU A 40 7.16 6.39 -6.26
CA GLU A 40 7.81 5.12 -5.99
C GLU A 40 7.96 4.87 -4.48
N ILE A 41 7.83 3.62 -4.07
CA ILE A 41 8.00 3.20 -2.68
C ILE A 41 8.76 1.87 -2.61
N ASP A 42 9.55 1.71 -1.55
CA ASP A 42 10.21 0.45 -1.22
C ASP A 42 9.21 -0.48 -0.52
N TRP A 43 8.53 -1.32 -1.31
CA TRP A 43 7.50 -2.22 -0.79
C TRP A 43 8.02 -3.22 0.25
N PRO A 44 9.16 -3.91 0.03
CA PRO A 44 9.74 -4.78 1.06
C PRO A 44 9.97 -4.06 2.38
N ARG A 45 10.56 -2.87 2.35
CA ARG A 45 10.77 -2.11 3.59
C ARG A 45 9.47 -1.72 4.27
N LEU A 46 8.47 -1.27 3.52
CA LEU A 46 7.17 -0.91 4.09
C LEU A 46 6.47 -2.13 4.70
N CYS A 47 6.46 -3.26 4.00
CA CYS A 47 5.85 -4.49 4.46
C CYS A 47 6.54 -5.03 5.72
N ASP A 48 7.88 -5.00 5.77
CA ASP A 48 8.65 -5.41 6.94
C ASP A 48 8.31 -4.53 8.15
N GLU A 49 8.17 -3.22 7.94
CA GLU A 49 7.90 -2.25 9.01
C GLU A 49 6.49 -2.36 9.62
N ILE A 50 5.50 -2.75 8.82
CA ILE A 50 4.14 -3.02 9.32
C ILE A 50 3.90 -4.50 9.64
N GLU A 51 4.95 -5.33 9.61
CA GLU A 51 4.86 -6.78 9.84
C GLU A 51 3.89 -7.51 8.89
N LEU A 52 3.74 -7.00 7.67
CA LEU A 52 2.92 -7.64 6.63
C LEU A 52 3.68 -8.81 6.01
N THR A 53 3.37 -10.02 6.49
CA THR A 53 3.98 -11.24 5.97
C THR A 53 3.40 -11.68 4.62
N SER A 54 4.14 -12.50 3.89
CA SER A 54 3.67 -13.10 2.63
C SER A 54 2.42 -13.97 2.81
N GLU A 55 2.26 -14.62 3.96
CA GLU A 55 1.07 -15.43 4.27
C GLU A 55 -0.17 -14.55 4.43
N MET A 56 -0.03 -13.42 5.12
CA MET A 56 -1.11 -12.44 5.27
C MET A 56 -1.48 -11.85 3.91
N LEU A 57 -0.49 -11.51 3.08
CA LEU A 57 -0.74 -11.03 1.72
C LEU A 57 -1.49 -12.07 0.86
N ALA A 58 -1.09 -13.34 0.92
CA ALA A 58 -1.77 -14.42 0.21
C ALA A 58 -3.22 -14.60 0.69
N SER A 59 -3.43 -14.53 2.01
CA SER A 59 -4.76 -14.60 2.63
C SER A 59 -5.66 -13.45 2.16
N ILE A 60 -5.14 -12.21 2.20
CA ILE A 60 -5.85 -11.02 1.71
C ILE A 60 -6.18 -11.15 0.23
N THR A 61 -5.22 -11.57 -0.59
CA THR A 61 -5.42 -11.77 -2.03
C THR A 61 -6.52 -12.79 -2.32
N ASN A 62 -6.56 -13.89 -1.57
CA ASN A 62 -7.61 -14.91 -1.70
C ASN A 62 -8.98 -14.40 -1.24
N ALA A 63 -9.03 -13.64 -0.13
CA ALA A 63 -10.26 -13.03 0.36
C ALA A 63 -10.82 -12.01 -0.67
N VAL A 64 -9.96 -11.18 -1.26
CA VAL A 64 -10.34 -10.26 -2.36
C VAL A 64 -10.92 -11.02 -3.55
N LYS A 65 -10.29 -12.12 -3.97
CA LYS A 65 -10.80 -12.98 -5.06
C LYS A 65 -12.15 -13.60 -4.73
N LYS A 66 -12.37 -14.00 -3.47
CA LYS A 66 -13.64 -14.58 -2.98
C LYS A 66 -14.76 -13.54 -2.93
N VAL A 67 -14.48 -12.35 -2.39
CA VAL A 67 -15.43 -11.24 -2.28
C VAL A 67 -15.73 -10.60 -3.65
N GLY A 68 -14.77 -10.65 -4.57
CA GLY A 68 -14.89 -10.07 -5.91
C GLY A 68 -14.81 -8.53 -5.92
N SER A 69 -14.24 -7.92 -4.89
CA SER A 69 -14.09 -6.47 -4.77
C SER A 69 -12.82 -6.13 -3.99
N THR A 70 -12.09 -5.11 -4.44
CA THR A 70 -10.93 -4.53 -3.76
C THR A 70 -11.29 -3.31 -2.91
N GLU A 71 -12.48 -2.72 -3.11
CA GLU A 71 -12.91 -1.48 -2.45
C GLU A 71 -13.66 -1.75 -1.13
N LYS A 72 -14.26 -2.94 -1.00
CA LYS A 72 -15.11 -3.30 0.15
C LYS A 72 -14.29 -3.87 1.31
N MET A 73 -13.58 -3.01 2.03
CA MET A 73 -12.71 -3.42 3.15
C MET A 73 -13.42 -4.26 4.23
N LYS A 74 -14.67 -3.93 4.60
CA LYS A 74 -15.41 -4.67 5.64
C LYS A 74 -15.66 -6.14 5.24
N PRO A 75 -16.33 -6.44 4.11
CA PRO A 75 -16.49 -7.83 3.64
C PRO A 75 -15.18 -8.61 3.49
N ILE A 76 -14.09 -7.94 3.09
CA ILE A 76 -12.78 -8.61 2.98
C ILE A 76 -12.23 -8.93 4.37
N LYS A 77 -12.35 -8.00 5.34
CA LYS A 77 -11.87 -8.19 6.71
C LYS A 77 -12.61 -9.31 7.43
N ASP A 78 -13.90 -9.49 7.16
CA ASP A 78 -14.72 -10.56 7.76
C ASP A 78 -14.29 -11.98 7.31
N GLU A 79 -13.62 -12.08 6.17
CA GLU A 79 -13.06 -13.33 5.62
C GLU A 79 -11.63 -13.62 6.12
N LEU A 80 -11.02 -12.69 6.85
CA LEU A 80 -9.63 -12.75 7.26
C LEU A 80 -9.50 -13.05 8.75
N PRO A 81 -8.41 -13.74 9.16
CA PRO A 81 -8.14 -14.00 10.56
C PRO A 81 -7.93 -12.70 11.35
N GLU A 82 -8.14 -12.77 12.67
CA GLU A 82 -8.14 -11.61 13.57
C GLU A 82 -6.77 -10.90 13.61
N ASN A 83 -5.67 -11.63 13.44
CA ASN A 83 -4.30 -11.10 13.42
C ASN A 83 -4.01 -10.15 12.24
N ILE A 84 -4.87 -10.08 11.22
CA ILE A 84 -4.70 -9.15 10.10
C ILE A 84 -5.39 -7.82 10.41
N SER A 85 -4.64 -6.80 10.80
CA SER A 85 -5.17 -5.46 11.06
C SER A 85 -5.72 -4.77 9.79
N TYR A 86 -6.50 -3.71 9.97
CA TYR A 86 -6.93 -2.84 8.86
C TYR A 86 -5.75 -2.16 8.15
N SER A 87 -4.64 -1.91 8.85
CA SER A 87 -3.40 -1.38 8.27
C SER A 87 -2.77 -2.37 7.30
N HIS A 88 -2.71 -3.65 7.68
CA HIS A 88 -2.26 -4.74 6.81
C HIS A 88 -3.16 -4.85 5.57
N LEU A 89 -4.48 -4.81 5.78
CA LEU A 89 -5.45 -4.88 4.70
C LEU A 89 -5.29 -3.71 3.71
N ARG A 90 -5.23 -2.47 4.19
CA ARG A 90 -5.10 -1.27 3.32
C ARG A 90 -3.80 -1.29 2.53
N THR A 91 -2.71 -1.70 3.16
CA THR A 91 -1.40 -1.81 2.49
C THR A 91 -1.42 -2.88 1.42
N ALA A 92 -1.93 -4.07 1.73
CA ALA A 92 -2.05 -5.18 0.77
C ALA A 92 -2.97 -4.84 -0.41
N LEU A 93 -4.09 -4.16 -0.17
CA LEU A 93 -4.98 -3.70 -1.26
C LEU A 93 -4.29 -2.69 -2.18
N THR A 94 -3.47 -1.81 -1.62
CA THR A 94 -2.67 -0.86 -2.41
C THR A 94 -1.63 -1.61 -3.23
N LEU A 95 -0.91 -2.57 -2.62
CA LEU A 95 0.05 -3.44 -3.29
C LEU A 95 -0.56 -4.18 -4.50
N ILE A 96 -1.73 -4.78 -4.29
CA ILE A 96 -2.51 -5.48 -5.34
C ILE A 96 -2.91 -4.51 -6.45
N SER A 97 -3.33 -3.28 -6.10
CA SER A 97 -3.73 -2.25 -7.07
C SER A 97 -2.55 -1.76 -7.91
N CYS A 98 -1.34 -1.80 -7.36
CA CYS A 98 -0.09 -1.53 -8.08
C CYS A 98 0.39 -2.72 -8.94
N GLY A 99 -0.35 -3.83 -8.98
CA GLY A 99 0.02 -5.02 -9.75
C GLY A 99 1.12 -5.86 -9.11
N ILE A 100 1.48 -5.60 -7.85
CA ILE A 100 2.53 -6.32 -7.14
C ILE A 100 1.89 -7.47 -6.37
N SER A 101 2.09 -8.69 -6.87
CA SER A 101 1.49 -9.89 -6.27
C SER A 101 2.46 -10.67 -5.37
N SER A 102 3.74 -10.31 -5.33
CA SER A 102 4.76 -10.98 -4.52
C SER A 102 5.75 -10.00 -3.92
N LEU A 103 6.08 -10.18 -2.65
CA LEU A 103 7.10 -9.41 -1.94
C LEU A 103 8.49 -10.00 -2.24
N THR A 104 8.97 -9.83 -3.47
CA THR A 104 10.35 -10.13 -3.81
C THR A 104 11.21 -8.94 -3.39
N LYS A 105 12.20 -9.16 -2.52
CA LYS A 105 13.21 -8.14 -2.21
C LYS A 105 13.87 -7.71 -3.52
N PRO A 106 14.05 -6.39 -3.79
CA PRO A 106 14.83 -5.96 -4.93
C PRO A 106 16.26 -6.45 -4.70
N VAL A 107 16.67 -7.44 -5.49
CA VAL A 107 18.08 -7.66 -5.75
C VAL A 107 18.50 -6.45 -6.56
N HIS A 108 19.39 -5.61 -5.99
CA HIS A 108 20.05 -4.56 -6.76
C HIS A 108 20.64 -5.21 -8.01
N SER A 109 20.01 -4.95 -9.17
CA SER A 109 20.52 -5.35 -10.46
C SER A 109 21.62 -4.37 -10.85
N GLU A 110 22.83 -4.61 -10.36
CA GLU A 110 24.02 -4.05 -10.96
C GLU A 110 24.41 -4.95 -12.14
N ASN A 111 24.24 -4.41 -13.35
CA ASN A 111 24.67 -5.03 -14.58
C ASN A 111 26.19 -5.28 -14.54
N THR A 112 26.62 -6.53 -14.67
CA THR A 112 27.88 -6.83 -15.37
C THR A 112 27.77 -8.17 -16.08
N ASN A 113 28.15 -8.16 -17.36
CA ASN A 113 27.87 -9.16 -18.38
C ASN A 113 28.43 -10.57 -18.09
N GLU A 114 27.64 -11.55 -18.54
CA GLU A 114 27.95 -12.89 -19.08
C GLU A 114 29.30 -13.56 -18.74
N VAL A 115 29.25 -14.83 -18.30
CA VAL A 115 29.50 -16.01 -19.16
C VAL A 115 28.79 -17.24 -18.58
N LEU A 116 28.15 -18.00 -19.47
CA LEU A 116 27.35 -19.23 -19.30
C LEU A 116 28.14 -20.49 -18.84
N GLU A 117 27.50 -21.23 -17.91
CA GLU A 117 27.25 -22.71 -17.88
C GLU A 117 28.39 -23.77 -17.84
N PRO A 118 28.10 -25.07 -17.55
CA PRO A 118 27.00 -25.70 -16.76
C PRO A 118 27.45 -26.84 -15.79
N GLU A 119 26.47 -27.33 -15.01
CA GLU A 119 26.24 -28.71 -14.49
C GLU A 119 27.32 -29.48 -13.69
N LEU A 120 26.92 -29.98 -12.51
CA LEU A 120 26.63 -31.41 -12.25
C LEU A 120 26.48 -31.67 -10.73
N GLU A 121 25.25 -31.95 -10.28
CA GLU A 121 24.95 -32.91 -9.19
C GLU A 121 25.30 -34.34 -9.71
N PRO A 122 25.40 -35.45 -8.91
CA PRO A 122 24.57 -35.72 -7.73
C PRO A 122 25.16 -36.65 -6.62
N GLU A 123 24.31 -36.91 -5.61
CA GLU A 123 24.14 -38.15 -4.83
C GLU A 123 24.56 -38.20 -3.33
N SER A 124 23.49 -38.27 -2.50
CA SER A 124 23.14 -39.38 -1.61
C SER A 124 24.04 -39.74 -0.43
N SER A 125 23.48 -39.67 0.80
CA SER A 125 23.51 -40.76 1.78
C SER A 125 22.54 -40.52 2.94
N VAL A 126 21.63 -41.47 3.09
CA VAL A 126 20.64 -41.65 4.16
C VAL A 126 21.31 -42.07 5.48
N ILE A 127 20.71 -41.73 6.63
CA ILE A 127 20.33 -42.61 7.77
C ILE A 127 19.90 -41.74 8.98
N ALA A 128 18.65 -41.92 9.40
CA ALA A 128 18.09 -41.55 10.72
C ALA A 128 18.01 -42.84 11.60
N PRO A 129 17.40 -42.88 12.80
CA PRO A 129 17.10 -41.87 13.83
C PRO A 129 17.58 -42.33 15.24
N THR A 130 17.55 -41.48 16.27
CA THR A 130 17.44 -41.96 17.68
C THR A 130 16.68 -40.95 18.55
N LYS A 131 15.62 -41.45 19.21
CA LYS A 131 14.70 -40.78 20.15
C LYS A 131 15.35 -40.58 21.54
N ARG A 132 14.84 -39.60 22.31
CA ARG A 132 14.64 -39.54 23.79
C ARG A 132 14.68 -38.05 24.21
N SER A 133 13.90 -37.47 25.12
CA SER A 133 12.70 -37.72 25.93
C SER A 133 12.50 -36.45 26.80
N CYS A 134 11.27 -36.18 27.24
CA CYS A 134 10.74 -35.25 28.26
C CYS A 134 11.70 -34.72 29.37
N ASP A 135 11.46 -33.63 30.13
CA ASP A 135 10.33 -32.73 30.42
C ASP A 135 10.84 -31.48 31.22
N TYR A 136 10.05 -30.39 31.19
CA TYR A 136 9.82 -29.29 32.17
C TYR A 136 10.95 -28.66 33.04
N ASP A 137 11.04 -27.31 33.05
CA ASP A 137 10.43 -26.48 34.11
C ASP A 137 10.36 -24.98 33.75
N GLN A 138 9.48 -24.29 34.48
CA GLN A 138 8.81 -23.02 34.19
C GLN A 138 9.34 -21.86 35.04
N THR A 139 9.39 -20.63 34.52
CA THR A 139 9.24 -19.43 35.35
C THR A 139 8.47 -18.29 34.67
N LEU A 140 7.64 -17.71 35.53
CA LEU A 140 6.61 -16.70 35.37
C LEU A 140 7.21 -15.29 35.27
N ALA A 141 6.60 -14.40 34.47
CA ALA A 141 6.51 -12.98 34.77
C ALA A 141 5.23 -12.41 34.16
N GLU A 142 4.29 -12.09 35.05
CA GLU A 142 3.09 -11.29 34.78
C GLU A 142 3.47 -9.81 34.59
N ASN A 143 2.66 -9.12 33.78
CA ASN A 143 2.23 -7.71 33.83
C ASN A 143 1.73 -7.39 32.40
N GLY A 144 0.48 -7.08 32.10
CA GLY A 144 -0.52 -6.32 32.85
C GLY A 144 -0.89 -5.10 31.99
N MET A 145 -2.20 -4.84 31.85
CA MET A 145 -2.86 -3.68 31.22
C MET A 145 -3.41 -3.88 29.80
N ASN A 146 -4.56 -4.54 29.80
CA ASN A 146 -5.74 -4.17 29.02
C ASN A 146 -5.97 -2.65 28.94
N GLU A 147 -6.02 -2.09 27.73
CA GLU A 147 -6.66 -0.80 27.51
C GLU A 147 -7.59 -0.89 26.30
N ALA A 148 -8.85 -0.57 26.56
CA ALA A 148 -9.95 -0.62 25.63
C ALA A 148 -9.72 0.39 24.49
N ILE A 149 -9.67 -0.10 23.27
CA ILE A 149 -9.72 0.75 22.08
C ILE A 149 -11.16 1.28 21.97
N ASP A 150 -11.34 2.53 22.38
CA ASP A 150 -12.57 3.29 22.22
C ASP A 150 -12.95 3.35 20.74
N LEU A 151 -13.98 2.58 20.40
CA LEU A 151 -14.65 2.53 19.11
C LEU A 151 -15.45 3.82 18.90
N SER A 152 -14.78 4.93 18.57
CA SER A 152 -15.45 6.16 18.15
C SER A 152 -14.48 7.09 17.42
N LEU A 153 -14.36 6.90 16.10
CA LEU A 153 -14.29 7.95 15.06
C LEU A 153 -13.78 7.32 13.75
N CYS A 154 -14.68 6.69 13.00
CA CYS A 154 -14.56 6.53 11.55
C CYS A 154 -15.98 6.35 11.00
N ASN A 155 -16.71 7.45 10.94
CA ASN A 155 -17.94 7.51 10.15
C ASN A 155 -17.54 7.39 8.67
N PRO A 156 -18.04 6.40 7.92
CA PRO A 156 -17.80 6.29 6.50
C PRO A 156 -18.89 7.02 5.75
N ASP A 157 -18.96 8.35 5.82
CA ASP A 157 -19.82 9.16 4.94
C ASP A 157 -19.49 10.65 5.07
N THR A 158 -18.66 11.17 4.17
CA THR A 158 -18.86 12.49 3.52
C THR A 158 -17.72 12.72 2.53
N PHE A 159 -17.94 12.26 1.29
CA PHE A 159 -17.35 12.95 0.15
C PHE A 159 -17.89 14.38 0.15
N SER A 160 -17.07 15.34 0.58
CA SER A 160 -17.28 16.74 0.22
C SER A 160 -15.93 17.36 -0.11
N SER A 161 -15.56 17.23 -1.38
CA SER A 161 -14.59 18.10 -2.02
C SER A 161 -15.02 19.55 -1.81
N LYS A 162 -14.39 20.25 -0.86
CA LYS A 162 -14.45 21.70 -0.78
C LYS A 162 -13.62 22.27 -1.92
N ARG A 163 -14.21 22.38 -3.11
CA ARG A 163 -13.68 23.24 -4.18
C ARG A 163 -13.72 24.69 -3.70
N SER A 164 -12.59 25.37 -3.81
CA SER A 164 -12.47 26.80 -3.61
C SER A 164 -13.36 27.54 -4.61
N LYS A 165 -14.05 28.57 -4.13
CA LYS A 165 -14.88 29.47 -4.92
C LYS A 165 -13.94 30.46 -5.61
N VAL A 166 -13.58 30.20 -6.87
CA VAL A 166 -13.02 31.23 -7.75
C VAL A 166 -14.18 32.11 -8.19
N ASP A 167 -14.16 33.36 -7.73
CA ASP A 167 -15.01 34.42 -8.23
C ASP A 167 -14.65 34.65 -9.70
N ARG A 168 -15.55 34.29 -10.61
CA ARG A 168 -15.41 34.57 -12.04
C ARG A 168 -16.57 35.48 -12.41
N GLN A 169 -16.25 36.72 -12.73
CA GLN A 169 -17.17 37.73 -13.22
C GLN A 169 -18.08 37.17 -14.31
N GLU A 170 -19.38 37.40 -14.14
CA GLU A 170 -20.42 37.15 -15.14
C GLU A 170 -20.06 37.83 -16.46
N ILE A 171 -19.96 37.03 -17.52
CA ILE A 171 -20.20 37.51 -18.86
C ILE A 171 -21.52 36.86 -19.27
N ASP A 172 -22.58 37.65 -19.24
CA ASP A 172 -23.90 37.31 -19.75
C ASP A 172 -23.78 37.01 -21.24
N LEU A 173 -23.93 35.74 -21.61
CA LEU A 173 -24.11 35.29 -22.98
C LEU A 173 -25.34 34.39 -23.05
N THR A 174 -26.48 34.99 -22.69
CA THR A 174 -27.79 34.47 -23.06
C THR A 174 -27.95 34.51 -24.59
N GLY A 175 -27.73 33.36 -25.24
CA GLY A 175 -28.28 33.06 -26.56
C GLY A 175 -27.27 32.73 -27.66
N LEU A 176 -26.67 31.54 -27.61
CA LEU A 176 -26.21 30.84 -28.81
C LEU A 176 -26.47 29.33 -28.67
N PRO A 177 -27.09 28.67 -29.67
CA PRO A 177 -27.19 27.21 -29.67
C PRO A 177 -25.79 26.61 -29.80
N LEU A 178 -25.33 25.93 -28.75
CA LEU A 178 -24.11 25.14 -28.72
C LEU A 178 -24.33 23.84 -29.52
N GLU A 179 -24.40 23.97 -30.85
CA GLU A 179 -24.26 22.84 -31.76
C GLU A 179 -22.75 22.57 -31.92
N ALA A 180 -22.24 21.62 -31.15
CA ALA A 180 -20.89 21.11 -31.32
C ALA A 180 -20.80 20.34 -32.64
N THR A 181 -20.47 21.04 -33.72
CA THR A 181 -20.29 20.44 -35.04
C THR A 181 -18.96 19.68 -35.08
N GLN A 182 -18.94 18.54 -35.78
CA GLN A 182 -17.76 17.67 -35.94
C GLN A 182 -16.49 18.44 -36.40
N THR A 183 -16.68 19.54 -37.13
CA THR A 183 -15.61 20.42 -37.60
C THR A 183 -14.90 21.17 -36.48
N SER A 184 -15.60 21.54 -35.40
CA SER A 184 -15.00 22.23 -34.23
C SER A 184 -14.06 21.31 -33.45
N VAL A 185 -14.39 20.02 -33.36
CA VAL A 185 -13.52 19.00 -32.73
C VAL A 185 -12.27 18.74 -33.59
N LEU A 186 -12.43 18.68 -34.92
CA LEU A 186 -11.30 18.45 -35.83
C LEU A 186 -10.32 19.63 -35.87
N GLU A 187 -10.80 20.88 -35.73
CA GLU A 187 -9.95 22.07 -35.66
C GLU A 187 -9.09 22.10 -34.39
N LEU A 188 -9.65 21.64 -33.26
CA LEU A 188 -8.96 21.57 -31.98
C LEU A 188 -7.83 20.52 -31.98
N ILE A 189 -8.05 19.37 -32.63
CA ILE A 189 -7.03 18.34 -32.82
C ILE A 189 -5.94 18.83 -33.79
N LYS A 190 -6.32 19.53 -34.87
CA LYS A 190 -5.37 20.04 -35.87
C LYS A 190 -4.42 21.09 -35.29
N ASN A 191 -4.87 21.93 -34.37
CA ASN A 191 -4.02 22.93 -33.72
C ASN A 191 -3.06 22.35 -32.67
N SER A 192 -3.30 21.12 -32.18
CA SER A 192 -2.45 20.49 -31.16
C SER A 192 -1.12 19.95 -31.73
N ASN A 193 -1.02 19.82 -33.05
CA ASN A 193 0.16 19.25 -33.72
C ASN A 193 1.22 20.29 -34.12
N ASN A 194 1.02 21.58 -33.80
CA ASN A 194 1.98 22.65 -34.10
C ASN A 194 2.78 23.11 -32.86
N GLY A 195 2.96 22.23 -31.87
CA GLY A 195 3.99 22.40 -30.84
C GLY A 195 5.38 22.16 -31.44
N VAL A 196 5.91 23.18 -32.11
CA VAL A 196 7.26 23.22 -32.68
C VAL A 196 8.25 23.66 -31.61
N LEU A 197 9.27 22.82 -31.44
CA LEU A 197 10.62 22.99 -30.86
C LEU A 197 10.78 23.02 -29.33
#